data_AF-E3KF22-F1
#
_entry.id   AF-E3KF22-F1
#
_cell.length_a   1.000
_cell.length_b   1.000
_cell.length_c   1.000
_cell.angle_alpha   90.00
_cell.angle_beta   90.00
_cell.angle_gamma   90.00
#
_symmetry.space_group_name_H-M   'P 1'
#
loop_
_entity.id
_entity.type
_entity.pdbx_description
1 polymer ?
#
loop_
_entity_poly.entity_id
_entity_poly.type
_entity_poly.pdbx_seq_one_letter_code
_entity_poly.pdbx_strand_id
1 'polypeptide(L)'
;MAYHHNEATEEILDGVMNLPSIPKFGMILFPSNPSLQFVWEMFFNDKAECADILEELLSRRYLSLRTAPTTHDDYDLAKLFNMRNDDFKQAVRTTKDGFLWLLNQIRTHPIFYSNSARPQLPIPHQLALTFERLGSNGVFNLDKN
;
A
#
# COMPACT_ATOMS: atom_id res chain seq x y z
N MET A 1 -19.77 -37.62 -1.27
CA MET A 1 -19.95 -37.65 0.19
C MET A 1 -19.98 -36.21 0.68
N ALA A 2 -21.18 -35.69 0.98
CA ALA A 2 -21.32 -34.36 1.54
C ALA A 2 -21.06 -34.45 3.06
N TYR A 3 -20.03 -33.77 3.54
CA TYR A 3 -19.82 -33.61 4.97
C TYR A 3 -20.89 -32.64 5.49
N HIS A 4 -21.89 -33.18 6.17
CA HIS A 4 -22.81 -32.35 6.96
C HIS A 4 -22.02 -31.83 8.16
N HIS A 5 -21.51 -30.60 8.05
CA HIS A 5 -21.08 -29.83 9.21
C HIS A 5 -22.33 -29.60 10.07
N ASN A 6 -22.42 -30.29 11.21
CA ASN A 6 -23.56 -30.21 12.10
C ASN A 6 -23.12 -29.40 13.32
N GLU A 7 -23.35 -28.08 13.30
CA GLU A 7 -22.94 -27.17 14.39
C GLU A 7 -23.41 -27.66 15.77
N ALA A 8 -24.56 -28.35 15.81
CA ALA A 8 -25.11 -28.96 17.03
C ALA A 8 -24.22 -30.05 17.65
N THR A 9 -23.44 -30.80 16.85
CA THR A 9 -22.55 -31.84 17.39
C THR A 9 -21.27 -31.26 17.97
N GLU A 10 -20.78 -30.15 17.42
CA GLU A 10 -19.59 -29.43 17.90
C GLU A 10 -19.88 -28.72 19.23
N GLU A 11 -21.05 -28.07 19.37
CA GLU A 11 -21.46 -27.45 20.65
C GLU A 11 -21.57 -28.47 21.80
N ILE A 12 -22.07 -29.68 21.52
CA ILE A 12 -22.16 -30.76 22.50
C ILE A 12 -20.76 -31.27 22.87
N LEU A 13 -19.86 -31.42 21.88
CA LEU A 13 -18.49 -31.84 22.09
C LEU A 13 -17.70 -30.82 22.93
N ASP A 14 -17.85 -29.52 22.66
CA ASP A 14 -17.21 -28.46 23.43
C ASP A 14 -17.67 -28.44 24.90
N GLY A 15 -18.97 -28.65 25.13
CA GLY A 15 -19.55 -28.76 26.47
C GLY A 15 -19.06 -29.99 27.25
N VAL A 16 -18.80 -31.11 26.57
CA VAL A 16 -18.27 -32.34 27.19
C VAL A 16 -16.77 -32.24 27.44
N MET A 17 -16.03 -31.55 26.58
CA MET A 17 -14.56 -31.51 26.60
C MET A 17 -13.98 -30.35 27.44
N ASN A 18 -14.82 -29.48 28.02
CA ASN A 18 -14.40 -28.26 28.73
C ASN A 18 -13.37 -27.43 27.92
N LEU A 19 -13.48 -27.46 26.59
CA LEU A 19 -12.57 -26.70 25.76
C LEU A 19 -12.86 -25.21 25.97
N PRO A 20 -11.83 -24.36 26.12
CA PRO A 20 -12.04 -22.93 26.22
C PRO A 20 -12.76 -22.48 24.95
N SER A 21 -13.99 -22.00 25.09
CA SER A 21 -14.78 -21.55 23.96
C SER A 21 -14.02 -20.42 23.26
N ILE A 22 -13.95 -20.48 21.93
CA ILE A 22 -13.34 -19.41 21.14
C ILE A 22 -14.12 -18.13 21.48
N PRO A 23 -13.46 -17.09 22.03
CA PRO A 23 -14.14 -15.86 22.38
C PRO A 23 -14.71 -15.24 21.11
N LYS A 24 -15.99 -14.87 21.18
CA LYS A 24 -16.68 -14.19 20.09
C LYS A 24 -15.92 -12.92 19.70
N PHE A 25 -15.91 -12.59 18.41
CA PHE A 25 -15.15 -11.44 17.90
C PHE A 25 -15.57 -10.12 18.57
N GLY A 26 -16.85 -9.95 18.89
CA GLY A 26 -17.33 -8.80 19.66
C GLY A 26 -16.63 -8.67 21.01
N MET A 27 -16.38 -9.78 21.73
CA MET A 27 -15.64 -9.78 23.00
C MET A 27 -14.19 -9.34 22.83
N ILE A 28 -13.56 -9.72 21.71
CA ILE A 28 -12.17 -9.38 21.41
C ILE A 28 -12.06 -7.89 21.04
N LEU A 29 -12.96 -7.39 20.19
CA LEU A 29 -12.91 -6.02 19.67
C LEU A 29 -13.44 -4.99 20.68
N PHE A 30 -14.41 -5.37 21.50
CA PHE A 30 -15.10 -4.47 22.42
C PHE A 30 -15.18 -5.04 23.85
N PRO A 31 -14.07 -5.40 24.50
CA PRO A 31 -14.06 -6.17 25.76
C PRO A 31 -14.84 -5.52 26.91
N SER A 32 -14.94 -4.18 26.92
CA SER A 32 -15.60 -3.42 27.98
C SER A 32 -16.96 -2.83 27.59
N ASN A 33 -17.45 -3.10 26.38
CA ASN A 33 -18.69 -2.48 25.87
C ASN A 33 -19.70 -3.54 25.39
N PRO A 34 -20.64 -3.97 26.26
CA PRO A 34 -21.59 -5.03 25.94
C PRO A 34 -22.57 -4.65 24.82
N SER A 35 -22.88 -3.37 24.67
CA SER A 35 -23.76 -2.90 23.60
C SER A 35 -23.11 -3.05 22.23
N LEU A 36 -21.83 -2.68 22.09
CA LEU A 36 -21.08 -2.85 20.84
C LEU A 36 -20.76 -4.31 20.55
N GLN A 37 -20.51 -5.11 21.59
CA GLN A 37 -20.41 -6.58 21.46
C GLN A 37 -21.70 -7.14 20.84
N PHE A 38 -22.86 -6.80 21.40
CA PHE A 38 -24.15 -7.27 20.90
C PHE A 38 -24.40 -6.83 19.46
N VAL A 39 -24.15 -5.56 19.15
CA VAL A 39 -24.34 -5.01 17.80
C VAL A 39 -23.41 -5.70 16.80
N TRP A 40 -22.15 -5.93 17.15
CA TRP A 40 -21.19 -6.63 16.31
C TRP A 40 -21.65 -8.06 16.00
N GLU A 41 -22.01 -8.81 17.04
CA GLU A 41 -22.50 -10.18 16.87
C GLU A 41 -23.81 -10.23 16.08
N MET A 42 -24.70 -9.24 16.25
CA MET A 42 -25.95 -9.15 15.49
C MET A 42 -25.71 -8.90 14.01
N PHE A 43 -24.79 -8.00 13.65
CA PHE A 43 -24.52 -7.65 12.25
C PHE A 43 -23.71 -8.72 11.50
N PHE A 44 -22.83 -9.45 12.19
CA PHE A 44 -21.95 -10.45 11.59
C PHE A 44 -22.33 -11.89 11.97
N ASN A 45 -23.59 -12.11 12.41
CA ASN A 45 -24.07 -13.44 12.79
C ASN A 45 -24.15 -14.39 11.60
N ASP A 46 -24.53 -13.87 10.43
CA ASP A 46 -24.66 -14.66 9.21
C ASP A 46 -23.32 -14.70 8.46
N LYS A 47 -22.62 -15.83 8.62
CA LYS A 47 -21.34 -16.08 7.95
C LYS A 47 -21.47 -16.10 6.43
N ALA A 48 -22.61 -16.50 5.88
CA ALA A 48 -22.83 -16.56 4.44
C ALA A 48 -22.97 -15.15 3.86
N GLU A 49 -23.76 -14.29 4.50
CA GLU A 49 -23.89 -12.88 4.10
C GLU A 49 -22.54 -12.15 4.19
N CYS A 50 -21.77 -12.41 5.24
CA CYS A 50 -20.42 -11.85 5.38
C CYS A 50 -19.46 -12.30 4.27
N ALA A 51 -19.56 -13.57 3.86
CA ALA A 51 -18.75 -14.12 2.78
C ALA A 51 -19.09 -13.47 1.43
N ASP A 52 -20.37 -13.26 1.14
CA ASP A 52 -20.84 -12.60 -0.08
C ASP A 52 -20.37 -11.15 -0.15
N ILE A 53 -20.45 -10.40 0.96
CA ILE A 53 -19.93 -9.02 1.03
C ILE A 53 -18.42 -9.01 0.83
N LEU A 54 -17.70 -9.95 1.45
CA LEU A 54 -16.25 -10.05 1.28
C LEU A 54 -15.87 -10.39 -0.16
N GLU A 55 -16.58 -11.31 -0.81
CA GLU A 55 -16.37 -11.66 -2.21
C GLU A 55 -16.59 -10.45 -3.12
N GLU A 56 -17.64 -9.67 -2.89
CA GLU A 56 -17.91 -8.45 -3.65
C GLU A 56 -16.88 -7.34 -3.39
N LEU A 57 -16.33 -7.25 -2.18
CA LEU A 57 -15.23 -6.33 -1.89
C LEU A 57 -13.93 -6.77 -2.61
N LEU A 58 -13.64 -8.07 -2.62
CA LEU A 58 -12.45 -8.63 -3.25
C LEU A 58 -12.54 -8.64 -4.78
N SER A 59 -13.73 -8.71 -5.35
CA SER A 59 -13.98 -8.61 -6.79
C SER A 59 -13.67 -7.20 -7.33
N ARG A 60 -13.72 -6.18 -6.46
CA ARG A 60 -13.44 -4.78 -6.82
C ARG A 60 -11.96 -4.45 -6.64
N ARG A 61 -11.29 -4.17 -7.76
CA ARG A 61 -9.88 -3.73 -7.79
C ARG A 61 -9.60 -2.46 -6.95
N TYR A 62 -10.60 -1.59 -6.78
CA TYR A 62 -10.49 -0.38 -5.97
C TYR A 62 -11.82 -0.08 -5.26
N LEU A 63 -11.78 0.07 -3.93
CA LEU A 63 -12.95 0.39 -3.10
C LEU A 63 -13.32 1.88 -3.14
N SER A 64 -12.42 2.72 -3.66
CA SER A 64 -12.61 4.16 -3.82
C SER A 64 -12.21 4.61 -5.21
N LEU A 65 -12.81 5.72 -5.66
CA LEU A 65 -12.42 6.37 -6.91
C LEU A 65 -10.96 6.83 -6.77
N ARG A 66 -10.07 6.34 -7.65
CA ARG A 66 -8.72 6.89 -7.72
C ARG A 66 -8.81 8.36 -8.10
N THR A 67 -8.31 9.23 -7.21
CA THR A 67 -8.01 10.60 -7.57
C THR A 67 -7.02 10.61 -8.73
N ALA A 68 -7.16 11.60 -9.62
CA ALA A 68 -6.20 11.79 -10.69
C ALA A 68 -4.79 11.88 -10.08
N PRO A 69 -3.79 11.24 -10.70
CA PRO A 69 -2.41 11.39 -10.25
C PRO A 69 -2.05 12.87 -10.20
N THR A 70 -1.53 13.35 -9.07
CA THR A 70 -0.95 14.68 -9.01
C THR A 70 0.25 14.71 -9.95
N THR A 71 0.16 15.50 -11.02
CA THR A 71 1.30 15.78 -11.90
C THR A 71 2.24 16.72 -11.17
N HIS A 72 3.50 16.32 -11.02
CA HIS A 72 4.54 17.24 -10.57
C HIS A 72 4.87 18.19 -11.72
N ASP A 73 5.14 19.46 -11.41
CA ASP A 73 5.66 20.43 -12.39
C ASP A 73 6.99 19.91 -12.98
N ASP A 74 7.38 20.39 -14.16
CA ASP A 74 8.58 19.90 -14.85
C ASP A 74 9.80 19.88 -13.92
N TYR A 75 10.40 18.70 -13.73
CA TYR A 75 11.55 18.52 -12.86
C TYR A 75 12.81 19.04 -13.55
N ASP A 76 13.24 20.25 -13.22
CA ASP A 76 14.37 20.91 -13.87
C ASP A 76 15.73 20.37 -13.38
N LEU A 77 16.35 19.53 -14.21
CA LEU A 77 17.70 19.01 -13.97
C LEU A 77 18.77 20.10 -13.94
N ALA A 78 18.62 21.18 -14.72
CA ALA A 78 19.58 22.28 -14.69
C ALA A 78 19.55 22.97 -13.32
N LYS A 79 18.34 23.23 -12.79
CA LYS A 79 18.17 23.73 -11.43
C LYS A 79 18.79 22.79 -10.39
N LEU A 80 18.56 21.48 -10.51
CA LEU A 80 19.15 20.48 -9.63
C LEU A 80 20.68 20.52 -9.67
N PHE A 81 21.30 20.50 -10.85
CA PHE A 81 22.76 20.51 -10.99
C PHE A 81 23.41 21.85 -10.63
N ASN A 82 22.66 22.95 -10.65
CA ASN A 82 23.11 24.26 -10.18
C ASN A 82 23.12 24.40 -8.65
N MET A 83 22.51 23.47 -7.90
CA MET A 83 22.52 23.49 -6.43
C MET A 83 23.94 23.33 -5.86
N ARG A 84 24.15 23.79 -4.62
CA ARG A 84 25.38 23.47 -3.86
C ARG A 84 25.46 21.95 -3.64
N ASN A 85 26.67 21.43 -3.46
CA ASN A 85 26.87 19.99 -3.32
C ASN A 85 26.10 19.40 -2.12
N ASP A 86 26.02 20.13 -1.01
CA ASP A 86 25.26 19.69 0.16
C ASP A 86 23.75 19.67 -0.10
N ASP A 87 23.21 20.70 -0.77
CA ASP A 87 21.79 20.77 -1.15
C ASP A 87 21.43 19.68 -2.15
N PHE A 88 22.29 19.45 -3.15
CA PHE A 88 22.15 18.36 -4.12
C PHE A 88 22.13 17.01 -3.40
N LYS A 89 23.09 16.79 -2.50
CA LYS A 89 23.17 15.55 -1.71
C LYS A 89 21.98 15.39 -0.78
N GLN A 90 21.41 16.47 -0.26
CA GLN A 90 20.19 16.40 0.54
C GLN A 90 18.97 16.02 -0.33
N ALA A 91 18.88 16.56 -1.55
CA ALA A 91 17.77 16.31 -2.47
C ALA A 91 17.79 14.88 -3.03
N VAL A 92 18.92 14.43 -3.59
CA VAL A 92 19.02 13.14 -4.30
C VAL A 92 19.86 12.09 -3.57
N ARG A 93 20.32 12.36 -2.35
CA ARG A 93 21.07 11.42 -1.48
C ARG A 93 22.37 10.87 -2.09
N THR A 94 22.89 11.52 -3.13
CA THR A 94 24.13 11.16 -3.81
C THR A 94 24.94 12.41 -4.16
N THR A 95 26.19 12.24 -4.59
CA THR A 95 26.99 13.35 -5.13
C THR A 95 26.70 13.54 -6.62
N LYS A 96 27.04 14.71 -7.18
CA LYS A 96 26.91 14.96 -8.62
C LYS A 96 27.67 13.92 -9.44
N ASP A 97 28.88 13.57 -9.00
CA ASP A 97 29.69 12.54 -9.64
C ASP A 97 29.06 11.15 -9.52
N GLY A 98 28.51 10.80 -8.35
CA GLY A 98 27.80 9.54 -8.15
C GLY A 98 26.56 9.43 -9.03
N PHE A 99 25.83 10.53 -9.20
CA PHE A 99 24.70 10.63 -10.12
C PHE A 99 25.14 10.39 -11.56
N LEU A 100 26.17 11.09 -12.04
CA LEU A 100 26.69 10.95 -13.40
C LEU A 100 27.26 9.55 -13.66
N TRP A 101 27.96 8.99 -12.68
CA TRP A 101 28.49 7.63 -12.75
C TRP A 101 27.37 6.62 -12.97
N LEU A 102 26.31 6.67 -12.15
CA LEU A 102 25.18 5.75 -12.29
C LEU A 102 24.41 5.97 -13.59
N LEU A 103 24.17 7.23 -13.96
CA LEU A 103 23.54 7.56 -15.23
C LEU A 103 24.29 6.93 -16.40
N ASN A 104 25.63 6.96 -16.38
CA ASN A 104 26.44 6.31 -17.40
C ASN A 104 26.30 4.79 -17.42
N GLN A 105 26.00 4.14 -16.29
CA GLN A 105 25.74 2.69 -16.24
C GLN A 105 24.38 2.33 -16.85
N ILE A 106 23.36 3.17 -16.66
CA ILE A 106 21.98 2.81 -16.99
C ILE A 106 21.46 3.42 -18.30
N ARG A 107 22.09 4.48 -18.83
CA ARG A 107 21.57 5.25 -19.97
C ARG A 107 21.36 4.45 -21.25
N THR A 108 22.06 3.33 -21.43
CA THR A 108 21.94 2.46 -22.62
C THR A 108 21.09 1.22 -22.37
N HIS A 109 20.61 1.00 -21.15
CA HIS A 109 19.98 -0.26 -20.78
C HIS A 109 18.49 -0.26 -21.20
N PRO A 110 18.02 -1.30 -21.91
CA PRO A 110 16.68 -1.37 -22.52
C PRO A 110 15.51 -1.31 -21.54
N ILE A 111 15.76 -1.53 -20.25
CA ILE A 111 14.74 -1.40 -19.20
C ILE A 111 14.36 0.08 -18.95
N PHE A 112 15.25 1.04 -19.19
CA PHE A 112 15.03 2.45 -18.83
C PHE A 112 14.62 3.34 -20.01
N TYR A 113 14.55 2.80 -21.23
CA TYR A 113 13.96 3.50 -22.37
C TYR A 113 12.81 2.69 -22.95
N SER A 114 11.72 3.38 -23.32
CA SER A 114 10.57 2.76 -23.98
C SER A 114 10.54 3.12 -25.45
N ASN A 115 10.39 2.11 -26.30
CA ASN A 115 10.07 2.27 -27.73
C ASN A 115 8.55 2.32 -27.98
N SER A 116 7.73 2.58 -26.96
CA SER A 116 6.27 2.62 -27.10
C SER A 116 5.78 4.00 -27.58
N ALA A 117 4.55 4.05 -28.08
CA ALA A 117 3.88 5.29 -28.46
C ALA A 117 3.67 6.28 -27.28
N ARG A 118 3.86 5.82 -26.04
CA ARG A 118 3.83 6.66 -24.85
C ARG A 118 5.27 6.86 -24.37
N PRO A 119 5.87 8.03 -24.62
CA PRO A 119 7.24 8.28 -24.23
C PRO A 119 7.38 8.25 -22.70
N GLN A 120 8.41 7.57 -22.22
CA GLN A 120 8.85 7.70 -20.83
C GLN A 120 9.66 9.00 -20.68
N LEU A 121 9.78 9.49 -19.44
CA LEU A 121 10.69 10.60 -19.14
C LEU A 121 12.13 10.25 -19.58
N PRO A 122 12.95 11.23 -19.97
CA PRO A 122 14.36 10.97 -20.23
C PRO A 122 15.03 10.33 -19.00
N ILE A 123 15.93 9.37 -19.21
CA ILE A 123 16.60 8.60 -18.15
C ILE A 123 17.19 9.48 -17.02
N PRO A 124 17.82 10.63 -17.30
CA PRO A 124 18.29 11.52 -16.24
C PRO A 124 17.18 12.02 -15.29
N HIS A 125 15.99 12.31 -15.83
CA HIS A 125 14.84 12.75 -15.04
C HIS A 125 14.26 11.58 -14.23
N GLN A 126 14.16 10.40 -14.83
CA GLN A 126 13.73 9.18 -14.11
C GLN A 126 14.63 8.93 -12.90
N LEU A 127 15.94 9.07 -13.07
CA LEU A 127 16.91 8.84 -12.01
C LEU A 127 16.80 9.88 -10.90
N ALA A 128 16.71 11.17 -11.24
CA ALA A 128 16.59 12.24 -10.26
C ALA A 128 15.31 12.10 -9.41
N LEU A 129 14.17 11.84 -10.05
CA LEU A 129 12.90 11.61 -9.35
C LEU A 129 12.95 10.37 -8.45
N THR A 130 13.60 9.30 -8.91
CA THR A 130 13.75 8.07 -8.13
C THR A 130 14.55 8.35 -6.86
N PHE A 131 15.65 9.08 -6.97
CA PHE A 131 16.50 9.40 -5.83
C PHE A 131 15.87 10.39 -4.85
N GLU A 132 15.18 11.40 -5.35
CA GLU A 132 14.39 12.29 -4.51
C GLU A 132 13.34 11.52 -3.70
N ARG A 133 12.64 10.58 -4.35
CA ARG A 133 11.63 9.74 -3.69
C ARG A 133 12.24 8.77 -2.70
N LEU A 134 13.37 8.14 -3.02
CA LEU A 134 14.07 7.27 -2.07
C LEU A 134 14.64 8.06 -0.88
N GLY A 135 15.00 9.32 -1.10
CA GLY A 135 15.51 10.23 -0.08
C GLY A 135 14.47 10.89 0.80
N SER A 136 13.20 10.78 0.41
CA SER A 136 12.04 11.31 1.13
C SER A 136 11.32 10.11 1.75
N ASN A 137 11.29 9.98 3.08
CA ASN A 137 10.67 8.85 3.80
C ASN A 137 9.13 8.78 3.63
N GLY A 138 8.61 8.77 2.41
CA GLY A 138 7.18 8.85 2.11
C GLY A 138 6.54 10.22 2.34
N VAL A 139 7.26 11.20 2.88
CA VAL A 139 6.74 12.56 3.12
C VAL A 139 7.07 13.43 1.91
N PHE A 140 6.08 13.63 1.04
CA PHE A 140 6.07 14.75 0.10
C PHE A 140 5.95 16.04 0.92
N ASN A 141 7.06 16.74 1.14
CA ASN A 141 7.02 18.09 1.69
C ASN A 141 6.64 19.04 0.56
N LEU A 142 5.34 19.16 0.30
CA LEU A 142 4.76 20.38 -0.24
C LEU A 142 4.99 21.44 0.84
N ASP A 143 6.00 22.28 0.67
CA ASP A 143 6.16 23.61 1.28
C ASP A 143 7.63 24.05 1.19
N LYS A 144 8.11 24.23 -0.04
CA LYS A 144 9.28 25.07 -0.32
C LYS A 144 9.03 25.88 -1.59
N ASN A 145 8.15 26.87 -1.46
CA ASN A 145 8.24 28.13 -2.19
C ASN A 145 8.49 29.24 -1.17
#